data_AF-A0A959CAZ4-F1
#
_entry.id   AF-A0A959CAZ4-F1
#
_cell.length_a   1.000
_cell.length_b   1.000
_cell.length_c   1.000
_cell.angle_alpha   90.00
_cell.angle_beta   90.00
_cell.angle_gamma   90.00
#
_symmetry.space_group_name_H-M   'P 1'
#
loop_
_entity.id
_entity.type
_entity.pdbx_description
1 polymer ?
#
loop_
_entity_poly.entity_id
_entity_poly.type
_entity_poly.pdbx_seq_one_letter_code
_entity_poly.pdbx_strand_id
1 'polypeptide(L)'
;MRDLVELVGLLDKTKIKSSGVLRWIIEPDSKMEQLYTAIAEKKVQTDEDASEIFSDAGHNGTSLTSVKSKLKERLLDSFFLLHFKEANFTSRQKAFYECYKKWATVMTLLSRNAKVVGIDLLERLLRHTTHFEFTELTLDILRVLRLQYSIVDGDIKKYEAVKVQYEEYEAIWMMENKAEKYYSELMVQFTNSKSTQLEVVEQAKGYYAELAPFMEQCNSFKLHMFGRLVEMMIYNGENDYVNTARLCEDAIRFFD
;
A
#
# COMPACT_ATOMS: atom_id res chain seq x y z
N MET A 1 -12.83 -18.24 7.23
CA MET A 1 -13.15 -18.83 5.91
C MET A 1 -13.30 -17.74 4.87
N ARG A 2 -14.14 -16.73 5.10
CA ARG A 2 -14.29 -15.58 4.18
C ARG A 2 -12.96 -14.97 3.71
N ASP A 3 -12.05 -14.73 4.63
CA ASP A 3 -10.69 -14.24 4.37
C ASP A 3 -9.85 -15.17 3.49
N LEU A 4 -9.95 -16.48 3.74
CA LEU A 4 -9.26 -17.51 2.96
C LEU A 4 -9.85 -17.63 1.54
N VAL A 5 -11.17 -17.58 1.41
CA VAL A 5 -11.87 -17.56 0.12
C VAL A 5 -11.44 -16.36 -0.71
N GLU A 6 -11.33 -15.19 -0.10
CA GLU A 6 -10.84 -13.98 -0.75
C GLU A 6 -9.39 -14.14 -1.25
N LEU A 7 -8.49 -14.64 -0.40
CA LEU A 7 -7.09 -14.88 -0.78
C LEU A 7 -6.95 -15.88 -1.93
N VAL A 8 -7.69 -16.98 -1.89
CA VAL A 8 -7.70 -17.98 -2.97
C VAL A 8 -8.24 -17.35 -4.26
N GLY A 9 -9.35 -16.60 -4.17
CA GLY A 9 -9.95 -15.93 -5.33
C GLY A 9 -9.05 -14.87 -5.98
N LEU A 10 -8.20 -14.19 -5.19
CA LEU A 10 -7.19 -13.28 -5.72
C LEU A 10 -6.06 -14.05 -6.41
N LEU A 11 -5.50 -15.06 -5.76
CA LEU A 11 -4.36 -15.83 -6.29
C LEU A 11 -4.71 -16.66 -7.52
N ASP A 12 -5.94 -17.20 -7.60
CA ASP A 12 -6.42 -18.00 -8.73
C ASP A 12 -6.43 -17.21 -10.04
N LYS A 13 -6.58 -15.88 -9.95
CA LYS A 13 -6.54 -14.96 -11.11
C LYS A 13 -5.12 -14.63 -11.57
N THR A 14 -4.10 -15.01 -10.81
CA THR A 14 -2.69 -14.67 -11.08
C THR A 14 -1.97 -15.77 -11.86
N LYS A 15 -0.79 -15.45 -12.39
CA LYS A 15 0.10 -16.43 -13.04
C LYS A 15 0.74 -17.45 -12.09
N ILE A 16 0.52 -17.38 -10.77
CA ILE A 16 1.07 -18.38 -9.83
C ILE A 16 0.49 -19.78 -10.11
N LYS A 17 -0.80 -19.85 -10.46
CA LYS A 17 -1.45 -21.12 -10.84
C LYS A 17 -0.86 -21.71 -12.12
N SER A 18 -0.69 -20.89 -13.17
CA SER A 18 -0.24 -21.37 -14.48
C SER A 18 1.27 -21.58 -14.60
N SER A 19 2.07 -21.00 -13.71
CA SER A 19 3.54 -21.11 -13.72
C SER A 19 4.09 -22.36 -13.03
N GLY A 20 3.23 -23.19 -12.41
CA GLY A 20 3.66 -24.34 -11.62
C GLY A 20 4.41 -23.96 -10.35
N VAL A 21 4.36 -22.68 -9.93
CA VAL A 21 4.93 -22.19 -8.67
C VAL A 21 4.07 -22.61 -7.47
N LEU A 22 2.77 -22.80 -7.68
CA LEU A 22 1.82 -23.19 -6.65
C LEU A 22 2.26 -24.46 -5.87
N ARG A 23 2.86 -25.45 -6.54
CA ARG A 23 3.37 -26.69 -5.91
C ARG A 23 4.53 -26.49 -4.93
N TRP A 24 5.18 -25.34 -4.98
CA TRP A 24 6.25 -24.96 -4.05
C TRP A 24 5.73 -24.13 -2.87
N ILE A 25 4.54 -23.55 -3.02
CA ILE A 25 3.83 -22.79 -1.98
C ILE A 25 2.99 -23.73 -1.13
N ILE A 26 2.30 -24.67 -1.78
CA ILE A 26 1.44 -25.67 -1.17
C ILE A 26 2.00 -27.05 -1.52
N GLU A 27 2.22 -27.87 -0.50
CA GLU A 27 2.70 -29.24 -0.66
C GLU A 27 1.68 -30.08 -1.46
N PRO A 28 2.11 -30.79 -2.53
CA PRO A 28 1.24 -31.68 -3.28
C PRO A 28 0.66 -32.81 -2.40
N ASP A 29 -0.55 -33.26 -2.73
CA ASP A 29 -1.31 -34.30 -2.03
C ASP A 29 -1.61 -33.97 -0.55
N SER A 30 -1.41 -32.72 -0.13
CA SER A 30 -1.66 -32.27 1.23
C SER A 30 -3.12 -31.87 1.47
N LYS A 31 -3.55 -31.88 2.74
CA LYS A 31 -4.85 -31.31 3.14
C LYS A 31 -4.99 -29.83 2.77
N MET A 32 -3.87 -29.10 2.68
CA MET A 32 -3.87 -27.69 2.25
C MET A 32 -4.19 -27.54 0.76
N GLU A 33 -3.62 -28.40 -0.09
CA GLU A 33 -3.93 -28.41 -1.53
C GLU A 33 -5.39 -28.79 -1.78
N GLN A 34 -5.90 -29.79 -1.06
CA GLN A 34 -7.30 -30.20 -1.13
C GLN A 34 -8.23 -29.03 -0.77
N LEU A 35 -7.95 -28.33 0.33
CA LEU A 35 -8.73 -27.16 0.75
C LEU A 35 -8.62 -26.01 -0.27
N TYR A 36 -7.41 -25.69 -0.75
CA TYR A 36 -7.20 -24.66 -1.76
C TYR A 36 -8.01 -24.94 -3.02
N THR A 37 -7.93 -26.17 -3.54
CA THR A 37 -8.62 -26.59 -4.77
C THR A 37 -10.13 -26.53 -4.59
N ALA A 38 -10.66 -27.03 -3.46
CA ALA A 38 -12.09 -26.99 -3.17
C ALA A 38 -12.63 -25.54 -3.06
N ILE A 39 -11.84 -24.63 -2.49
CA ILE A 39 -12.19 -23.19 -2.44
C ILE A 39 -12.13 -22.57 -3.84
N ALA A 40 -11.08 -22.83 -4.61
CA ALA A 40 -10.91 -22.29 -5.97
C ALA A 40 -12.03 -22.74 -6.91
N GLU A 41 -12.50 -23.97 -6.75
CA GLU A 41 -13.65 -24.55 -7.47
C GLU A 41 -15.01 -24.11 -6.91
N LYS A 42 -15.02 -23.26 -5.87
CA LYS A 42 -16.22 -22.76 -5.17
C LYS A 42 -17.06 -23.86 -4.51
N LYS A 43 -16.48 -25.02 -4.21
CA LYS A 43 -17.11 -26.12 -3.46
C LYS A 43 -17.11 -25.88 -1.94
N VAL A 44 -16.17 -25.08 -1.45
CA VAL A 44 -16.07 -24.66 -0.04
C VAL A 44 -16.18 -23.15 0.04
N GLN A 45 -17.15 -22.67 0.82
CA GLN A 45 -17.33 -21.24 1.15
C GLN A 45 -17.45 -21.02 2.66
N THR A 46 -17.84 -22.06 3.41
CA THR A 46 -18.07 -22.02 4.87
C THR A 46 -17.15 -22.99 5.61
N ASP A 47 -17.08 -22.86 6.94
CA ASP A 47 -16.30 -23.80 7.77
C ASP A 47 -16.98 -25.17 7.87
N GLU A 48 -18.30 -25.19 7.71
CA GLU A 48 -19.14 -26.37 7.63
C GLU A 48 -18.79 -27.17 6.36
N ASP A 49 -18.77 -26.54 5.18
CA ASP A 49 -18.39 -27.20 3.91
C ASP A 49 -16.99 -27.83 4.01
N ALA A 50 -16.06 -27.09 4.62
CA ALA A 50 -14.69 -27.57 4.79
C ALA A 50 -14.62 -28.75 5.76
N SER A 51 -15.43 -28.73 6.82
CA SER A 51 -15.47 -29.82 7.80
C SER A 51 -15.97 -31.10 7.16
N GLU A 52 -17.00 -31.04 6.31
CA GLU A 52 -17.54 -32.19 5.57
C GLU A 52 -16.47 -32.91 4.75
N ILE A 53 -15.61 -32.16 4.04
CA ILE A 53 -14.51 -32.72 3.22
C ILE A 53 -13.47 -33.47 4.07
N PHE A 54 -13.21 -33.00 5.29
CA PHE A 54 -12.18 -33.59 6.15
C PHE A 54 -12.71 -34.65 7.12
N SER A 55 -14.03 -34.81 7.27
CA SER A 55 -14.64 -35.85 8.12
C SER A 55 -14.37 -37.28 7.63
N ASP A 56 -14.30 -37.49 6.31
CA ASP A 56 -14.06 -38.83 5.72
C ASP A 56 -12.57 -39.25 5.76
N ALA A 57 -11.66 -38.30 6.00
CA ALA A 57 -10.24 -38.56 6.14
C ALA A 57 -9.92 -38.92 7.60
N GLY A 58 -10.18 -40.19 7.95
CA GLY A 58 -10.08 -40.80 9.28
C GLY A 58 -9.05 -40.20 10.25
N HIS A 59 -9.46 -40.09 11.52
CA HIS A 59 -8.80 -39.51 12.70
C HIS A 59 -7.26 -39.33 12.71
N ASN A 60 -6.72 -38.57 11.76
CA ASN A 60 -5.32 -38.16 11.71
C ASN A 60 -5.22 -36.66 12.01
N GLY A 61 -5.27 -36.37 13.31
CA GLY A 61 -4.49 -35.39 14.09
C GLY A 61 -4.43 -33.91 13.72
N THR A 62 -4.73 -33.49 12.48
CA THR A 62 -4.62 -32.09 12.08
C THR A 62 -6.00 -31.46 12.04
N SER A 63 -6.28 -30.60 13.02
CA SER A 63 -7.50 -29.79 13.07
C SER A 63 -7.64 -28.94 11.80
N LEU A 64 -8.86 -28.83 11.26
CA LEU A 64 -9.21 -27.92 10.16
C LEU A 64 -8.68 -26.50 10.41
N THR A 65 -8.69 -26.05 11.67
CA THR A 65 -8.13 -24.75 12.08
C THR A 65 -6.65 -24.63 11.74
N SER A 66 -5.86 -25.69 11.94
CA SER A 66 -4.43 -25.73 11.61
C SER A 66 -4.21 -25.70 10.11
N VAL A 67 -4.98 -26.47 9.33
CA VAL A 67 -4.92 -26.49 7.87
C VAL A 67 -5.24 -25.11 7.30
N LYS A 68 -6.32 -24.47 7.76
CA LYS A 68 -6.70 -23.11 7.35
C LYS A 68 -5.61 -22.09 7.66
N SER A 69 -5.04 -22.14 8.87
CA SER A 69 -4.02 -21.18 9.30
C SER A 69 -2.74 -21.30 8.47
N LYS A 70 -2.24 -22.53 8.28
CA LYS A 70 -1.05 -22.79 7.46
C LYS A 70 -1.28 -22.43 6.01
N LEU A 71 -2.43 -22.81 5.44
CA LEU A 71 -2.76 -22.44 4.06
C LEU A 71 -2.78 -20.92 3.91
N LYS A 72 -3.45 -20.21 4.82
CA LYS A 72 -3.49 -18.74 4.81
C LYS A 72 -2.08 -18.12 4.84
N GLU A 73 -1.21 -18.59 5.73
CA GLU A 73 0.18 -18.14 5.84
C GLU A 73 0.94 -18.35 4.53
N ARG A 74 0.89 -19.55 3.96
CA ARG A 74 1.54 -19.87 2.67
C ARG A 74 1.02 -19.01 1.52
N LEU A 75 -0.29 -18.80 1.46
CA LEU A 75 -0.90 -17.94 0.44
C LEU A 75 -0.44 -16.49 0.59
N LEU A 76 -0.37 -15.96 1.81
CA LEU A 76 0.15 -14.61 2.07
C LEU A 76 1.62 -14.48 1.64
N ASP A 77 2.48 -15.44 1.99
CA ASP A 77 3.89 -15.44 1.58
C ASP A 77 4.04 -15.46 0.05
N SER A 78 3.14 -16.17 -0.64
CA SER A 78 3.16 -16.26 -2.10
C SER A 78 2.95 -14.92 -2.81
N PHE A 79 2.34 -13.92 -2.15
CA PHE A 79 2.19 -12.59 -2.73
C PHE A 79 3.54 -11.94 -3.01
N PHE A 80 4.61 -12.27 -2.28
CA PHE A 80 5.96 -11.80 -2.61
C PHE A 80 6.54 -12.43 -3.87
N LEU A 81 5.99 -13.56 -4.35
CA LEU A 81 6.42 -14.22 -5.58
C LEU A 81 5.70 -13.68 -6.81
N LEU A 82 4.65 -12.88 -6.63
CA LEU A 82 3.90 -12.30 -7.73
C LEU A 82 4.77 -11.33 -8.54
N HIS A 83 4.55 -11.38 -9.86
CA HIS A 83 5.04 -10.39 -10.81
C HIS A 83 3.84 -9.70 -11.43
N PHE A 84 3.66 -8.41 -11.13
CA PHE A 84 2.58 -7.58 -11.65
C PHE A 84 2.89 -7.14 -13.08
N LYS A 85 2.95 -8.11 -14.01
CA LYS A 85 3.09 -7.88 -15.46
C LYS A 85 1.73 -7.76 -16.16
N GLU A 86 0.63 -7.67 -15.41
CA GLU A 86 -0.71 -7.62 -15.99
C GLU A 86 -0.94 -6.30 -16.75
N ALA A 87 -1.74 -6.38 -17.81
CA ALA A 87 -2.03 -5.27 -18.71
C ALA A 87 -2.82 -4.13 -18.04
N ASN A 88 -3.49 -4.43 -16.92
CA ASN A 88 -4.44 -3.51 -16.28
C ASN A 88 -3.84 -2.59 -15.22
N PHE A 89 -2.55 -2.76 -14.86
CA PHE A 89 -1.90 -1.89 -13.88
C PHE A 89 -1.15 -0.74 -14.55
N THR A 90 -1.31 0.46 -14.00
CA THR A 90 -0.53 1.64 -14.41
C THR A 90 0.95 1.47 -14.04
N SER A 91 1.82 2.24 -14.70
CA SER A 91 3.26 2.27 -14.43
C SER A 91 3.54 2.55 -12.94
N ARG A 92 2.79 3.49 -12.34
CA ARG A 92 2.91 3.86 -10.93
C ARG A 92 2.49 2.73 -9.99
N GLN A 93 1.38 2.03 -10.28
CA GLN A 93 0.94 0.90 -9.44
C GLN A 93 1.94 -0.26 -9.48
N LYS A 94 2.49 -0.58 -10.67
CA LYS A 94 3.55 -1.58 -10.80
C LYS A 94 4.79 -1.19 -10.00
N ALA A 95 5.19 0.07 -10.10
CA ALA A 95 6.33 0.59 -9.35
C ALA A 95 6.10 0.54 -7.84
N PHE A 96 4.90 0.86 -7.37
CA PHE A 96 4.54 0.81 -5.94
C PHE A 96 4.82 -0.57 -5.36
N TYR A 97 4.22 -1.62 -5.94
CA TYR A 97 4.42 -2.98 -5.46
C TYR A 97 5.89 -3.42 -5.52
N GLU A 98 6.58 -3.18 -6.65
CA GLU A 98 7.98 -3.56 -6.81
C GLU A 98 8.89 -2.83 -5.81
N CYS A 99 8.59 -1.57 -5.48
CA CYS A 99 9.34 -0.82 -4.47
C CYS A 99 9.18 -1.41 -3.07
N TYR A 100 7.95 -1.74 -2.65
CA TYR A 100 7.71 -2.35 -1.33
C TYR A 100 8.32 -3.76 -1.21
N LYS A 101 8.28 -4.55 -2.28
CA LYS A 101 8.96 -5.86 -2.32
C LYS A 101 10.47 -5.72 -2.17
N LYS A 102 11.09 -4.77 -2.88
CA LYS A 102 12.52 -4.46 -2.75
C LYS A 102 12.85 -3.91 -1.36
N TRP A 103 11.99 -3.07 -0.78
CA TRP A 103 12.15 -2.56 0.58
C TRP A 103 12.23 -3.70 1.61
N ALA A 104 11.27 -4.63 1.58
CA ALA A 104 11.29 -5.81 2.44
C ALA A 104 12.57 -6.66 2.26
N THR A 105 13.03 -6.79 1.01
CA THR A 105 14.29 -7.47 0.69
C THR A 105 15.49 -6.75 1.31
N VAL A 106 15.58 -5.42 1.19
CA VAL A 106 16.65 -4.63 1.81
C VAL A 106 16.66 -4.80 3.32
N MET A 107 15.51 -4.68 3.99
CA MET A 107 15.42 -4.83 5.45
C MET A 107 15.91 -6.22 5.89
N THR A 108 15.58 -7.27 5.13
CA THR A 108 16.06 -8.64 5.38
C THR A 108 17.58 -8.75 5.19
N LEU A 109 18.14 -8.14 4.14
CA LEU A 109 19.59 -8.13 3.91
C LEU A 109 20.34 -7.40 5.03
N LEU A 110 19.88 -6.21 5.41
CA LEU A 110 20.53 -5.39 6.43
C LEU A 110 20.46 -6.05 7.81
N SER A 111 19.32 -6.63 8.19
CA SER A 111 19.17 -7.38 9.46
C SER A 111 20.06 -8.62 9.53
N ARG A 112 20.38 -9.24 8.38
CA ARG A 112 21.33 -10.35 8.26
C ARG A 112 22.78 -9.90 8.02
N ASN A 113 23.07 -8.62 8.25
CA ASN A 113 24.40 -8.00 8.13
C ASN A 113 24.99 -8.04 6.70
N ALA A 114 24.18 -8.29 5.67
CA ALA A 114 24.55 -8.22 4.25
C ALA A 114 24.53 -6.76 3.73
N LYS A 115 25.30 -5.90 4.39
CA LYS A 115 25.23 -4.44 4.28
C LYS A 115 25.58 -3.90 2.89
N VAL A 116 26.65 -4.40 2.26
CA VAL A 116 27.10 -3.90 0.94
C VAL A 116 26.00 -4.01 -0.10
N VAL A 117 25.38 -5.19 -0.23
CA VAL A 117 24.29 -5.43 -1.19
C VAL A 117 23.02 -4.70 -0.75
N GLY A 118 22.74 -4.66 0.55
CA GLY A 118 21.58 -3.96 1.10
C GLY A 118 21.62 -2.45 0.80
N ILE A 119 22.74 -1.78 1.04
CA ILE A 119 22.93 -0.34 0.81
C ILE A 119 22.85 -0.02 -0.69
N ASP A 120 23.51 -0.80 -1.55
CA ASP A 120 23.43 -0.60 -3.00
C ASP A 120 21.99 -0.74 -3.54
N LEU A 121 21.24 -1.74 -3.06
CA LEU A 121 19.83 -1.90 -3.44
C LEU A 121 18.97 -0.74 -2.90
N LEU A 122 19.30 -0.22 -1.72
CA LEU A 122 18.59 0.88 -1.08
C LEU A 122 18.82 2.22 -1.82
N GLU A 123 20.05 2.50 -2.26
CA GLU A 123 20.36 3.67 -3.11
C GLU A 123 19.62 3.62 -4.45
N ARG A 124 19.51 2.43 -5.06
CA ARG A 124 18.70 2.21 -6.27
C ARG A 124 17.22 2.45 -6.00
N LEU A 125 16.72 1.95 -4.86
CA LEU A 125 15.33 2.07 -4.49
C LEU A 125 14.95 3.54 -4.26
N LEU A 126 15.80 4.33 -3.61
CA LEU A 126 15.61 5.77 -3.41
C LEU A 126 15.28 6.51 -4.72
N ARG A 127 16.06 6.25 -5.78
CA ARG A 127 15.83 6.88 -7.09
C ARG A 127 14.45 6.57 -7.65
N HIS A 128 13.98 5.33 -7.48
CA HIS A 128 12.65 4.93 -7.95
C HIS A 128 11.53 5.55 -7.12
N THR A 129 11.66 5.56 -5.79
CA THR A 129 10.61 6.10 -4.91
C THR A 129 10.50 7.62 -5.03
N THR A 130 11.63 8.32 -5.24
CA THR A 130 11.63 9.74 -5.59
C THR A 130 10.94 10.00 -6.93
N HIS A 131 11.29 9.24 -7.98
CA HIS A 131 10.70 9.43 -9.31
C HIS A 131 9.17 9.25 -9.33
N PHE A 132 8.66 8.27 -8.58
CA PHE A 132 7.22 8.01 -8.48
C PHE A 132 6.54 8.76 -7.32
N GLU A 133 7.24 9.66 -6.63
CA GLU A 133 6.72 10.43 -5.49
C GLU A 133 6.04 9.54 -4.42
N PHE A 134 6.73 8.47 -4.03
CA PHE A 134 6.36 7.65 -2.88
C PHE A 134 7.02 8.24 -1.63
N THR A 135 6.50 9.39 -1.16
CA THR A 135 7.10 10.23 -0.10
C THR A 135 7.41 9.44 1.17
N GLU A 136 6.45 8.67 1.69
CA GLU A 136 6.61 7.89 2.93
C GLU A 136 7.72 6.83 2.81
N LEU A 137 7.70 6.05 1.72
CA LEU A 137 8.73 5.04 1.49
C LEU A 137 10.10 5.70 1.25
N THR A 138 10.12 6.87 0.61
CA THR A 138 11.35 7.66 0.42
C THR A 138 11.93 8.10 1.77
N LEU A 139 11.10 8.57 2.70
CA LEU A 139 11.53 8.90 4.06
C LEU A 139 12.11 7.70 4.81
N ASP A 140 11.44 6.55 4.73
CA ASP A 140 11.94 5.32 5.34
C ASP A 140 13.31 4.91 4.79
N ILE A 141 13.49 5.02 3.47
CA ILE A 141 14.74 4.74 2.77
C ILE A 141 15.85 5.70 3.23
N LEU A 142 15.58 7.01 3.22
CA LEU A 142 16.53 8.04 3.64
C LEU A 142 16.94 7.85 5.10
N ARG A 143 15.99 7.55 5.99
CA ARG A 143 16.27 7.24 7.40
C ARG A 143 17.25 6.07 7.54
N VAL A 144 17.03 5.00 6.79
CA VAL A 144 17.90 3.82 6.84
C VAL A 144 19.26 4.10 6.20
N LEU A 145 19.33 4.80 5.07
CA LEU A 145 20.59 5.19 4.44
C LEU A 145 21.44 6.05 5.38
N ARG A 146 20.82 7.06 6.03
CA ARG A 146 21.48 7.93 7.01
C ARG A 146 22.11 7.11 8.13
N LEU A 147 21.36 6.12 8.66
CA LEU A 147 21.86 5.20 9.69
C LEU A 147 22.99 4.31 9.16
N GLN A 148 22.88 3.76 7.95
CA GLN A 148 23.92 2.90 7.39
C GLN A 148 25.21 3.67 7.12
N TYR A 149 25.14 4.88 6.55
CA TYR A 149 26.33 5.69 6.31
C TYR A 149 27.00 6.15 7.61
N SER A 150 26.24 6.34 8.70
CA SER A 150 26.83 6.68 10.00
C SER A 150 27.56 5.51 10.67
N ILE A 151 27.13 4.25 10.44
CA ILE A 151 27.66 3.09 11.17
C ILE A 151 28.55 2.15 10.36
N VAL A 152 28.42 2.13 9.02
CA VAL A 152 29.13 1.18 8.15
C VAL A 152 30.31 1.87 7.47
N ASP A 153 30.04 2.98 6.77
CA ASP A 153 31.03 3.61 5.90
C ASP A 153 31.74 4.79 6.57
N GLY A 154 31.11 5.44 7.56
CA GLY A 154 31.61 6.69 8.15
C GLY A 154 31.73 7.82 7.12
N ASP A 155 31.03 7.69 5.98
CA ASP A 155 31.07 8.64 4.88
C ASP A 155 30.23 9.87 5.22
N ILE A 156 30.90 10.87 5.79
CA ILE A 156 30.28 12.14 6.22
C ILE A 156 29.58 12.84 5.05
N LYS A 157 30.12 12.74 3.82
CA LYS A 157 29.53 13.42 2.66
C LYS A 157 28.20 12.79 2.29
N LYS A 158 28.15 11.45 2.21
CA LYS A 158 26.89 10.73 1.95
C LYS A 158 25.89 10.90 3.09
N TYR A 159 26.36 10.90 4.34
CA TYR A 159 25.52 11.15 5.50
C TYR A 159 24.83 12.51 5.44
N GLU A 160 25.58 13.59 5.24
CA GLU A 160 25.01 14.94 5.19
C GLU A 160 24.09 15.11 3.98
N ALA A 161 24.44 14.55 2.82
CA ALA A 161 23.58 14.60 1.64
C ALA A 161 22.21 13.93 1.89
N VAL A 162 22.20 12.73 2.49
CA VAL A 162 20.95 12.04 2.83
C VAL A 162 20.20 12.74 3.95
N LYS A 163 20.89 13.36 4.91
CA LYS A 163 20.26 14.11 5.98
C LYS A 163 19.49 15.33 5.45
N VAL A 164 20.10 16.13 4.57
CA VAL A 164 19.43 17.26 3.92
C VAL A 164 18.21 16.77 3.15
N GLN A 165 18.36 15.72 2.35
CA GLN A 165 17.24 15.16 1.59
C GLN A 165 16.13 14.61 2.51
N TYR A 166 16.48 14.03 3.66
CA TYR A 166 15.50 13.58 4.65
C TYR A 166 14.68 14.74 5.20
N GLU A 167 15.33 15.85 5.58
CA GLU A 167 14.67 17.05 6.11
C GLU A 167 13.73 17.68 5.07
N GLU A 168 14.12 17.71 3.79
CA GLU A 168 13.27 18.15 2.67
C GLU A 168 12.01 17.27 2.54
N TYR A 169 12.18 15.95 2.50
CA TYR A 169 11.06 15.02 2.38
C TYR A 169 10.19 14.98 3.63
N GLU A 170 10.74 15.25 4.81
CA GLU A 170 10.00 15.30 6.06
C GLU A 170 9.03 16.49 6.05
N ALA A 171 9.50 17.65 5.58
CA ALA A 171 8.64 18.81 5.37
C ALA A 171 7.53 18.52 4.35
N ILE A 172 7.84 17.89 3.22
CA ILE A 172 6.84 17.48 2.22
C ILE A 172 5.80 16.56 2.85
N TRP A 173 6.23 15.50 3.54
CA TRP A 173 5.34 14.54 4.17
C TRP A 173 4.45 15.18 5.23
N MET A 174 4.96 16.14 6.03
CA MET A 174 4.13 16.86 6.99
C MET A 174 2.97 17.61 6.32
N MET A 175 3.23 18.24 5.17
CA MET A 175 2.19 18.92 4.38
C MET A 175 1.20 17.91 3.78
N GLU A 176 1.69 16.83 3.16
CA GLU A 176 0.85 15.77 2.59
C GLU A 176 -0.05 15.12 3.65
N ASN A 177 0.52 14.72 4.78
CA ASN A 177 -0.19 14.07 5.87
C ASN A 177 -1.24 14.99 6.50
N LYS A 178 -0.96 16.31 6.58
CA LYS A 178 -1.95 17.27 7.07
C LYS A 178 -3.15 17.37 6.11
N ALA A 179 -2.91 17.42 4.80
CA ALA A 179 -3.97 17.43 3.79
C ALA A 179 -4.81 16.14 3.83
N GLU A 180 -4.16 14.97 3.89
CA GLU A 180 -4.83 13.66 4.00
C GLU A 180 -5.68 13.55 5.27
N LYS A 181 -5.14 14.02 6.41
CA LYS A 181 -5.87 14.04 7.69
C LYS A 181 -7.13 14.91 7.59
N TYR A 182 -7.00 16.13 7.08
CA TYR A 182 -8.13 17.07 6.94
C TYR A 182 -9.24 16.50 6.05
N TYR A 183 -8.88 15.91 4.91
CA TYR A 183 -9.86 15.23 4.06
C TYR A 183 -10.55 14.07 4.79
N SER A 184 -9.79 13.24 5.50
CA SER A 184 -10.31 12.09 6.24
C SER A 184 -11.28 12.50 7.34
N GLU A 185 -10.97 13.56 8.09
CA GLU A 185 -11.84 14.10 9.14
C GLU A 185 -13.18 14.61 8.58
N LEU A 186 -13.15 15.31 7.44
CA LEU A 186 -14.36 15.76 6.76
C LEU A 186 -15.21 14.58 6.27
N MET A 187 -14.58 13.55 5.67
CA MET A 187 -15.27 12.37 5.16
C MET A 187 -15.95 11.54 6.26
N VAL A 188 -15.32 11.41 7.42
CA VAL A 188 -15.90 10.71 8.59
C VAL A 188 -17.16 11.42 9.06
N GLN A 189 -17.18 12.75 9.10
CA GLN A 189 -18.35 13.52 9.51
C GLN A 189 -19.47 13.45 8.48
N PHE A 190 -19.12 13.57 7.19
CA PHE A 190 -20.06 13.49 6.08
C PHE A 190 -20.76 12.12 6.01
N THR A 191 -19.99 11.03 6.15
CA THR A 191 -20.52 9.66 6.03
C THR A 191 -21.41 9.26 7.21
N ASN A 192 -21.15 9.80 8.40
CA ASN A 192 -21.87 9.42 9.62
C ASN A 192 -23.15 10.23 9.86
N SER A 193 -23.53 11.16 8.97
CA SER A 193 -24.75 11.98 9.04
C SER A 193 -24.93 12.79 10.35
N LYS A 194 -23.89 12.89 11.19
CA LYS A 194 -23.96 13.51 12.53
C LYS A 194 -23.80 15.04 12.51
N SER A 195 -23.12 15.56 11.49
CA SER A 195 -22.87 17.01 11.34
C SER A 195 -23.82 17.60 10.31
N THR A 196 -24.25 18.84 10.51
CA THR A 196 -25.00 19.56 9.47
C THR A 196 -24.07 19.86 8.29
N GLN A 197 -24.59 19.88 7.05
CA GLN A 197 -23.78 20.18 5.86
C GLN A 197 -23.03 21.52 5.99
N LEU A 198 -23.62 22.51 6.66
CA LEU A 198 -23.02 23.82 6.89
C LEU A 198 -21.77 23.77 7.80
N GLU A 199 -21.79 22.96 8.85
CA GLU A 199 -20.62 22.80 9.75
C GLU A 199 -19.43 22.16 9.03
N VAL A 200 -19.69 21.14 8.19
CA VAL A 200 -18.67 20.47 7.40
C VAL A 200 -18.05 21.44 6.37
N VAL A 201 -18.87 22.29 5.74
CA VAL A 201 -18.39 23.31 4.79
C VAL A 201 -17.51 24.34 5.48
N GLU A 202 -17.92 24.85 6.64
CA GLU A 202 -17.14 25.85 7.37
C GLU A 202 -15.79 25.28 7.84
N GLN A 203 -15.79 24.02 8.31
CA GLN A 203 -14.54 23.33 8.64
C GLN A 203 -13.66 23.13 7.41
N ALA A 204 -14.23 22.74 6.26
CA ALA A 204 -13.49 22.60 5.01
C ALA A 204 -12.84 23.91 4.56
N LYS A 205 -13.54 25.05 4.70
CA LYS A 205 -12.98 26.39 4.43
C LYS A 205 -11.78 26.69 5.33
N GLY A 206 -11.90 26.43 6.64
CA GLY A 206 -10.79 26.59 7.59
C GLY A 206 -9.59 25.72 7.22
N TYR A 207 -9.84 24.45 6.90
CA TYR A 207 -8.78 23.51 6.49
C TYR A 207 -8.11 23.92 5.18
N TYR A 208 -8.88 24.33 4.18
CA TYR A 208 -8.33 24.77 2.90
C TYR A 208 -7.48 26.04 3.05
N ALA A 209 -7.92 26.99 3.88
CA ALA A 209 -7.15 28.21 4.16
C ALA A 209 -5.74 27.90 4.74
N GLU A 210 -5.61 26.82 5.51
CA GLU A 210 -4.31 26.35 6.00
C GLU A 210 -3.49 25.58 4.94
N LEU A 211 -4.15 24.88 4.01
CA LEU A 211 -3.48 24.07 2.99
C LEU A 211 -3.05 24.88 1.75
N ALA A 212 -3.78 25.94 1.41
CA ALA A 212 -3.50 26.74 0.21
C ALA A 212 -2.05 27.28 0.16
N PRO A 213 -1.47 27.83 1.24
CA PRO A 213 -0.06 28.25 1.23
C PRO A 213 0.92 27.09 0.98
N PHE A 214 0.62 25.89 1.49
CA PHE A 214 1.45 24.71 1.24
C PHE A 214 1.38 24.26 -0.21
N MET A 215 0.20 24.32 -0.82
CA MET A 215 0.00 23.98 -2.24
C MET A 215 0.68 24.98 -3.18
N GLU A 216 0.84 26.24 -2.78
CA GLU A 216 1.65 27.23 -3.51
C GLU A 216 3.16 26.94 -3.42
N GLN A 217 3.62 26.46 -2.27
CA GLN A 217 5.04 26.19 -2.01
C GLN A 217 5.51 24.83 -2.56
N CYS A 218 4.63 23.83 -2.58
CA CYS A 218 4.97 22.44 -2.84
C CYS A 218 4.03 21.81 -3.86
N ASN A 219 4.60 21.19 -4.90
CA ASN A 219 3.86 20.54 -5.99
C ASN A 219 3.71 19.03 -5.80
N SER A 220 3.84 18.51 -4.58
CA SER A 220 3.76 17.06 -4.39
C SER A 220 2.36 16.53 -4.72
N PHE A 221 2.32 15.36 -5.37
CA PHE A 221 1.06 14.78 -5.85
C PHE A 221 0.01 14.61 -4.74
N LYS A 222 0.39 14.05 -3.59
CA LYS A 222 -0.56 13.78 -2.49
C LYS A 222 -1.11 15.07 -1.89
N LEU A 223 -0.27 16.10 -1.70
CA LEU A 223 -0.70 17.38 -1.15
C LEU A 223 -1.77 18.01 -2.05
N HIS A 224 -1.50 18.09 -3.36
CA HIS A 224 -2.47 18.66 -4.30
C HIS A 224 -3.72 17.80 -4.44
N MET A 225 -3.57 16.47 -4.41
CA MET A 225 -4.72 15.56 -4.49
C MET A 225 -5.68 15.80 -3.32
N PHE A 226 -5.18 15.72 -2.08
CA PHE A 226 -6.02 15.89 -0.89
C PHE A 226 -6.45 17.33 -0.68
N GLY A 227 -5.59 18.32 -0.94
CA GLY A 227 -5.94 19.73 -0.83
C GLY A 227 -7.10 20.13 -1.75
N ARG A 228 -7.08 19.65 -3.01
CA ARG A 228 -8.19 19.87 -3.95
C ARG A 228 -9.44 19.09 -3.57
N LEU A 229 -9.32 17.89 -2.99
CA LEU A 229 -10.48 17.16 -2.47
C LEU A 229 -11.13 17.90 -1.27
N VAL A 230 -10.33 18.52 -0.40
CA VAL A 230 -10.84 19.40 0.66
C VAL A 230 -11.55 20.62 0.07
N GLU A 231 -10.95 21.27 -0.94
CA GLU A 231 -11.58 22.40 -1.64
C GLU A 231 -12.91 22.02 -2.28
N MET A 232 -12.98 20.84 -2.91
CA MET A 232 -14.19 20.33 -3.56
C MET A 232 -15.35 20.17 -2.57
N MET A 233 -15.07 19.82 -1.30
CA MET A 233 -16.10 19.70 -0.27
C MET A 233 -16.77 21.05 0.04
N ILE A 234 -16.07 22.18 -0.16
CA ILE A 234 -16.61 23.53 0.01
C ILE A 234 -17.69 23.77 -1.06
N TYR A 235 -17.34 23.64 -2.33
CA TYR A 235 -18.25 23.89 -3.44
C TYR A 235 -19.44 22.91 -3.46
N ASN A 236 -19.20 21.63 -3.16
CA ASN A 236 -20.27 20.64 -3.12
C ASN A 236 -21.30 20.93 -2.03
N GLY A 237 -20.87 21.38 -0.84
CA GLY A 237 -21.80 21.74 0.23
C GLY A 237 -22.61 23.02 -0.06
N GLU A 238 -22.10 23.88 -0.94
CA GLU A 238 -22.80 25.08 -1.42
C GLU A 238 -23.65 24.83 -2.69
N ASN A 239 -23.61 23.60 -3.23
CA ASN A 239 -24.19 23.24 -4.52
C ASN A 239 -23.62 24.06 -5.71
N ASP A 240 -22.36 24.51 -5.59
CA ASP A 240 -21.67 25.26 -6.63
C ASP A 240 -20.97 24.32 -7.63
N TYR A 241 -21.79 23.68 -8.46
CA TYR A 241 -21.32 22.71 -9.46
C TYR A 241 -20.43 23.34 -10.54
N VAL A 242 -20.51 24.67 -10.75
CA VAL A 242 -19.69 25.39 -11.73
C VAL A 242 -18.24 25.45 -11.24
N ASN A 243 -18.03 25.85 -10.00
CA ASN A 243 -16.69 25.88 -9.42
C ASN A 243 -16.14 24.47 -9.16
N THR A 244 -16.99 23.49 -8.82
CA THR A 244 -16.56 22.08 -8.77
C THR A 244 -16.00 21.61 -10.12
N ALA A 245 -16.69 21.90 -11.23
CA ALA A 245 -16.20 21.51 -12.57
C ALA A 245 -14.87 22.18 -12.91
N ARG A 246 -14.74 23.49 -12.64
CA ARG A 246 -13.51 24.24 -12.87
C ARG A 246 -12.34 23.69 -12.05
N LEU A 247 -12.57 23.37 -10.78
CA LEU A 247 -11.55 22.76 -9.91
C LEU A 247 -11.07 21.41 -10.46
N CYS A 248 -11.99 20.58 -10.98
CA CYS A 248 -11.64 19.32 -11.62
C CYS A 248 -10.80 19.51 -12.89
N GLU A 249 -11.13 20.49 -13.73
CA GLU A 249 -10.33 20.81 -14.93
C GLU A 249 -8.93 21.33 -14.55
N ASP A 250 -8.83 22.16 -13.50
CA ASP A 250 -7.56 22.63 -12.96
C ASP A 250 -6.74 21.46 -12.39
N ALA A 251 -7.39 20.51 -11.70
CA ALA A 251 -6.73 19.31 -11.17
C ALA A 251 -6.19 18.41 -12.28
N ILE A 252 -6.98 18.14 -13.33
CA ILE A 252 -6.55 17.33 -14.48
C ILE A 252 -5.30 17.93 -15.11
N ARG A 253 -5.32 19.24 -15.39
CA ARG A 253 -4.16 19.95 -15.96
C ARG A 253 -2.91 19.93 -15.07
N PHE A 254 -3.09 19.86 -13.76
CA PHE A 254 -1.97 19.75 -12.82
C PHE A 254 -1.35 18.35 -12.80
N PHE A 255 -2.15 17.29 -13.01
CA PHE A 255 -1.71 15.90 -12.93
C PHE A 255 -1.37 15.24 -14.28
N ASP A 256 -1.74 15.85 -15.40
CA ASP A 256 -1.32 15.47 -16.76
C ASP A 256 0.18 15.73 -17.00
#